data_AF-A0A1W1Z6L8-F1
#
_entry.id   AF-A0A1W1Z6L8-F1
#
_cell.length_a   1.000
_cell.length_b   1.000
_cell.length_c   1.000
_cell.angle_alpha   90.00
_cell.angle_beta   90.00
_cell.angle_gamma   90.00
#
_symmetry.space_group_name_H-M   'P 1'
#
loop_
_entity.id
_entity.type
_entity.pdbx_description
1 polymer ?
#
loop_
_entity_poly.entity_id
_entity_poly.type
_entity_poly.pdbx_seq_one_letter_code
_entity_poly.pdbx_strand_id
1 'polypeptide(L)'
;MNRIEIRREKIRDDLTLDVFYIDGKPLYEYFREWECGIDLVELLAITWTDRYDFEFDADFMRYCLDKDHANVPILSCPDDFDFTCTVIVAEVEKHDDKVIWHRIGIVDNSAWSFEDERRSGVLLTSSYTDADWERFGDTFIDADLDNEEFRRFESEHGVEEMYRRRINHTFPYFQEDKNIRWFSRCRFEFSRDEYDRLVKSCYGS
;
A
#
# COMPACT_ATOMS: atom_id res chain seq x y z
N MET A 1 16.67 18.45 -6.85
CA MET A 1 15.50 17.63 -6.47
C MET A 1 14.77 17.29 -7.74
N ASN A 2 14.33 16.05 -7.83
CA ASN A 2 13.42 15.56 -8.85
C ASN A 2 12.04 16.20 -8.65
N ARG A 3 11.29 16.38 -9.73
CA ARG A 3 9.89 16.80 -9.71
C ARG A 3 8.98 15.58 -9.91
N ILE A 4 8.05 15.37 -8.99
CA ILE A 4 7.02 14.34 -9.09
C ILE A 4 5.66 14.97 -9.39
N GLU A 5 4.90 14.36 -10.27
CA GLU A 5 3.51 14.73 -10.54
C GLU A 5 2.71 13.52 -11.04
N ILE A 6 1.39 13.62 -10.98
CA ILE A 6 0.47 12.64 -11.54
C ILE A 6 -0.23 13.27 -12.74
N ARG A 7 -0.22 12.57 -13.88
CA ARG A 7 -0.92 13.00 -15.10
C ARG A 7 -1.85 11.91 -15.57
N ARG A 8 -3.00 12.32 -16.11
CA ARG A 8 -3.94 11.40 -16.74
C ARG A 8 -3.52 11.15 -18.18
N GLU A 9 -3.14 9.90 -18.49
CA GLU A 9 -2.55 9.51 -19.76
C GLU A 9 -3.38 8.42 -20.44
N LYS A 10 -3.51 8.54 -21.77
CA LYS A 10 -4.12 7.49 -22.59
C LYS A 10 -3.09 6.40 -22.87
N ILE A 11 -3.22 5.27 -22.18
CA ILE A 11 -2.30 4.13 -22.28
C ILE A 11 -2.60 3.29 -23.53
N ARG A 12 -3.88 3.06 -23.81
CA ARG A 12 -4.40 2.35 -24.99
C ARG A 12 -5.70 2.99 -25.46
N ASP A 13 -6.28 2.51 -26.57
CA ASP A 13 -7.45 3.15 -27.17
C ASP A 13 -8.68 3.23 -26.25
N ASP A 14 -8.84 2.25 -25.38
CA ASP A 14 -9.93 2.10 -24.42
C ASP A 14 -9.52 2.36 -22.96
N LEU A 15 -8.24 2.70 -22.70
CA LEU A 15 -7.70 2.79 -21.35
C LEU A 15 -6.95 4.10 -21.09
N THR A 16 -7.42 4.83 -20.08
CA THR A 16 -6.78 6.04 -19.57
C THR A 16 -6.53 5.89 -18.08
N LEU A 17 -5.27 6.03 -17.66
CA LEU A 17 -4.84 5.87 -16.27
C LEU A 17 -4.15 7.13 -15.76
N ASP A 18 -4.18 7.31 -14.44
CA ASP A 18 -3.31 8.26 -13.76
C ASP A 18 -1.90 7.66 -13.67
N VAL A 19 -0.87 8.41 -14.07
CA VAL A 19 0.51 7.95 -14.21
C VAL A 19 1.47 8.87 -13.45
N PHE A 20 2.40 8.29 -12.70
CA PHE A 20 3.48 9.05 -12.07
C PHE A 20 4.47 9.53 -13.12
N TYR A 21 4.82 10.79 -13.05
CA TYR A 21 5.89 11.41 -13.81
C TYR A 21 6.99 11.85 -12.86
N ILE A 22 8.24 11.47 -13.16
CA ILE A 22 9.42 11.94 -12.45
C ILE A 22 10.34 12.61 -13.47
N ASP A 23 10.58 13.91 -13.28
CA ASP A 23 11.32 14.78 -14.19
C ASP A 23 10.77 14.77 -15.62
N GLY A 24 9.44 14.72 -15.74
CA GLY A 24 8.75 14.72 -17.03
C GLY A 24 8.77 13.39 -17.78
N LYS A 25 9.34 12.33 -17.20
CA LYS A 25 9.31 10.97 -17.73
C LYS A 25 8.32 10.09 -16.95
N PRO A 26 7.44 9.34 -17.63
CA PRO A 26 6.49 8.46 -16.95
C PRO A 26 7.22 7.31 -16.26
N LEU A 27 6.75 6.94 -15.06
CA LEU A 27 7.44 6.00 -14.18
C LEU A 27 7.61 4.62 -14.82
N TYR A 28 6.63 4.16 -15.59
CA TYR A 28 6.71 2.87 -16.29
C TYR A 28 7.85 2.80 -17.31
N GLU A 29 8.34 3.92 -17.85
CA GLU A 29 9.50 3.92 -18.76
C GLU A 29 10.80 3.65 -18.00
N TYR A 30 10.94 4.18 -16.79
CA TYR A 30 12.07 3.81 -15.92
C TYR A 30 12.08 2.31 -15.64
N PHE A 31 10.90 1.71 -15.40
CA PHE A 31 10.80 0.27 -15.12
C PHE A 31 11.18 -0.61 -16.31
N ARG A 32 10.88 -0.17 -17.53
CA ARG A 32 11.33 -0.83 -18.76
C ARG A 32 12.85 -0.78 -18.89
N GLU A 33 13.46 0.36 -18.57
CA GLU A 33 14.92 0.51 -18.59
C GLU A 33 15.63 -0.29 -17.49
N TRP A 34 14.98 -0.48 -16.34
CA TRP A 34 15.52 -1.27 -15.24
C TRP A 34 15.22 -2.76 -15.35
N GLU A 35 14.61 -3.20 -16.45
CA GLU A 35 14.24 -4.61 -16.69
C GLU A 35 13.48 -5.21 -15.50
N CYS A 36 12.44 -4.49 -15.03
CA CYS A 36 11.70 -4.87 -13.82
C CYS A 36 11.10 -6.30 -13.86
N GLY A 37 10.99 -6.92 -15.04
CA GLY A 37 10.50 -8.29 -15.23
C GLY A 37 8.98 -8.40 -15.14
N ILE A 38 8.27 -7.29 -15.33
CA ILE A 38 6.81 -7.23 -15.41
C ILE A 38 6.43 -6.86 -16.84
N ASP A 39 5.64 -7.72 -17.47
CA ASP A 39 5.04 -7.40 -18.76
C ASP A 39 3.93 -6.38 -18.57
N LEU A 40 3.82 -5.43 -19.50
CA LEU A 40 2.74 -4.42 -19.53
C LEU A 40 2.65 -3.56 -18.26
N VAL A 41 3.78 -3.20 -17.67
CA VAL A 41 3.86 -2.39 -16.44
C VAL A 41 3.15 -1.02 -16.54
N GLU A 42 2.92 -0.52 -17.75
CA GLU A 42 2.10 0.68 -18.01
C GLU A 42 0.60 0.50 -17.69
N LEU A 43 0.13 -0.73 -17.45
CA LEU A 43 -1.25 -1.04 -17.08
C LEU A 43 -1.51 -1.01 -15.57
N LEU A 44 -0.47 -0.89 -14.74
CA LEU A 44 -0.64 -0.81 -13.30
C LEU A 44 -1.23 0.56 -12.91
N ALA A 45 -2.14 0.55 -11.94
CA ALA A 45 -2.79 1.75 -11.43
C ALA A 45 -2.04 2.33 -10.23
N ILE A 46 -2.05 3.66 -10.09
CA ILE A 46 -1.52 4.36 -8.92
C ILE A 46 -2.34 4.05 -7.68
N THR A 47 -1.66 3.68 -6.61
CA THR A 47 -2.29 3.39 -5.29
C THR A 47 -2.56 4.66 -4.47
N TRP A 48 -2.02 5.81 -4.87
CA TRP A 48 -2.28 7.09 -4.21
C TRP A 48 -3.60 7.67 -4.71
N THR A 49 -4.69 7.16 -4.17
CA THR A 49 -6.06 7.49 -4.56
C THR A 49 -7.03 7.18 -3.42
N ASP A 50 -8.20 7.82 -3.42
CA ASP A 50 -9.35 7.47 -2.59
C ASP A 50 -10.38 6.59 -3.31
N ARG A 51 -10.14 6.27 -4.60
CA ARG A 51 -11.07 5.54 -5.47
C ARG A 51 -10.91 4.02 -5.40
N TYR A 52 -10.79 3.49 -4.19
CA TYR A 52 -10.81 2.04 -3.94
C TYR A 52 -12.26 1.53 -3.92
N ASP A 53 -12.45 0.24 -4.21
CA ASP A 53 -13.76 -0.41 -4.05
C ASP A 53 -14.21 -0.43 -2.58
N PHE A 54 -13.23 -0.46 -1.66
CA PHE A 54 -13.47 -0.44 -0.22
C PHE A 54 -12.70 0.68 0.49
N GLU A 55 -13.37 1.36 1.43
CA GLU A 55 -12.80 2.49 2.17
C GLU A 55 -11.57 2.10 3.01
N PHE A 56 -11.52 0.87 3.53
CA PHE A 56 -10.39 0.40 4.34
C PHE A 56 -9.07 0.35 3.55
N ASP A 57 -9.10 0.17 2.23
CA ASP A 57 -7.91 0.18 1.39
C ASP A 57 -7.41 1.61 1.15
N ALA A 58 -8.32 2.58 1.06
CA ALA A 58 -7.98 4.01 1.05
C ALA A 58 -7.35 4.44 2.38
N ASP A 59 -7.92 4.01 3.51
CA ASP A 59 -7.37 4.27 4.84
C ASP A 59 -6.01 3.59 5.05
N PHE A 60 -5.85 2.36 4.56
CA PHE A 60 -4.57 1.67 4.55
C PHE A 60 -3.50 2.45 3.78
N MET A 61 -3.83 2.99 2.61
CA MET A 61 -2.90 3.82 1.85
C MET A 61 -2.56 5.12 2.56
N ARG A 62 -3.52 5.78 3.21
CA ARG A 62 -3.26 6.94 4.07
C ARG A 62 -2.32 6.57 5.21
N TYR A 63 -2.54 5.43 5.86
CA TYR A 63 -1.66 4.91 6.91
C TYR A 63 -0.23 4.68 6.41
N CYS A 64 -0.05 4.10 5.22
CA CYS A 64 1.28 3.91 4.60
C CYS A 64 1.94 5.26 4.29
N LEU A 65 1.18 6.19 3.70
CA LEU A 65 1.64 7.51 3.32
C LEU A 65 1.87 8.45 4.50
N ASP A 66 1.45 8.10 5.71
CA ASP A 66 1.76 8.87 6.92
C ASP A 66 3.15 8.52 7.49
N LYS A 67 3.69 7.33 7.20
CA LYS A 67 4.97 6.88 7.76
C LYS A 67 6.16 7.71 7.31
N ASP A 68 7.06 8.04 8.23
CA ASP A 68 8.30 8.75 7.92
C ASP A 68 9.31 7.86 7.20
N HIS A 69 9.35 6.57 7.51
CA HIS A 69 10.18 5.59 6.83
C HIS A 69 9.39 4.29 6.62
N ALA A 70 9.09 3.96 5.37
CA ALA A 70 8.40 2.72 5.00
C ALA A 70 8.59 2.37 3.52
N ASN A 71 8.44 1.08 3.21
CA ASN A 71 8.12 0.62 1.87
C ASN A 71 6.65 0.90 1.60
N VAL A 72 6.38 1.86 0.72
CA VAL A 72 5.03 2.36 0.41
C VAL A 72 4.59 1.83 -0.95
N PRO A 73 3.37 1.24 -1.08
CA PRO A 73 2.80 0.91 -2.38
C PRO A 73 2.68 2.15 -3.25
N ILE A 74 3.16 2.06 -4.49
CA ILE A 74 3.03 3.13 -5.48
C ILE A 74 2.19 2.69 -6.68
N LEU A 75 2.17 1.40 -7.01
CA LEU A 75 1.34 0.86 -8.09
C LEU A 75 0.77 -0.50 -7.69
N SER A 76 -0.43 -0.79 -8.18
CA SER A 76 -1.09 -2.09 -8.02
C SER A 76 -1.75 -2.53 -9.32
N CYS A 77 -1.96 -3.84 -9.46
CA CYS A 77 -2.87 -4.38 -10.46
C CYS A 77 -4.27 -3.74 -10.30
N PRO A 78 -4.90 -3.23 -11.37
CA PRO A 78 -6.21 -2.60 -11.30
C PRO A 78 -7.40 -3.58 -11.25
N ASP A 79 -7.18 -4.88 -11.47
CA ASP A 79 -8.28 -5.86 -11.59
C ASP A 79 -9.05 -6.02 -10.27
N ASP A 80 -8.36 -6.37 -9.18
CA ASP A 80 -8.94 -6.46 -7.83
C ASP A 80 -8.67 -5.20 -6.99
N PHE A 81 -7.61 -4.45 -7.34
CA PHE A 81 -7.14 -3.21 -6.70
C PHE A 81 -7.10 -3.23 -5.15
N ASP A 82 -6.81 -4.38 -4.56
CA ASP A 82 -6.84 -4.66 -3.12
C ASP A 82 -5.47 -5.09 -2.53
N PHE A 83 -4.38 -4.84 -3.27
CA PHE A 83 -2.99 -5.18 -2.94
C PHE A 83 -2.64 -6.69 -2.88
N THR A 84 -3.54 -7.59 -3.29
CA THR A 84 -3.27 -9.04 -3.23
C THR A 84 -2.58 -9.58 -4.50
N CYS A 85 -2.72 -8.87 -5.62
CA CYS A 85 -2.12 -9.24 -6.90
C CYS A 85 -0.71 -8.64 -7.07
N THR A 86 -0.42 -7.94 -8.17
CA THR A 86 0.88 -7.29 -8.38
C THR A 86 0.93 -5.96 -7.62
N VAL A 87 1.94 -5.79 -6.75
CA VAL A 87 2.19 -4.53 -6.02
C VAL A 87 3.64 -4.09 -6.23
N ILE A 88 3.80 -2.83 -6.61
CA ILE A 88 5.10 -2.15 -6.66
C ILE A 88 5.21 -1.21 -5.48
N VAL A 89 6.33 -1.30 -4.75
CA VAL A 89 6.63 -0.47 -3.60
C VAL A 89 7.88 0.38 -3.85
N ALA A 90 7.92 1.56 -3.23
CA ALA A 90 9.11 2.37 -3.09
C ALA A 90 9.56 2.40 -1.62
N GLU A 91 10.85 2.25 -1.35
CA GLU A 91 11.42 2.53 -0.01
C GLU A 91 11.49 4.05 0.17
N VAL A 92 10.57 4.59 0.96
CA VAL A 92 10.38 6.02 1.18
C VAL A 92 10.96 6.42 2.53
N GLU A 93 11.80 7.44 2.53
CA GLU A 93 12.29 8.13 3.73
C GLU A 93 11.95 9.61 3.65
N LYS A 94 11.28 10.15 4.68
CA LYS A 94 10.89 11.55 4.76
C LYS A 94 11.75 12.28 5.77
N HIS A 95 12.16 13.47 5.38
CA HIS A 95 12.84 14.44 6.20
C HIS A 95 12.03 15.75 6.23
N ASP A 96 12.49 16.71 7.01
CA ASP A 96 11.82 18.01 7.16
C ASP A 96 11.73 18.78 5.82
N ASP A 97 12.77 18.70 4.98
CA ASP A 97 12.88 19.46 3.73
C ASP A 97 12.70 18.62 2.46
N LYS A 98 12.80 17.29 2.57
CA LYS A 98 12.77 16.40 1.41
C LYS A 98 12.19 15.02 1.68
N VAL A 99 11.84 14.32 0.60
CA VAL A 99 11.45 12.91 0.60
C VAL A 99 12.35 12.16 -0.38
N ILE A 100 12.86 11.00 0.04
CA ILE A 100 13.76 10.17 -0.76
C ILE A 100 13.05 8.85 -1.07
N TRP A 101 13.03 8.45 -2.34
CA TRP A 101 12.75 7.08 -2.75
C TRP A 101 14.08 6.38 -3.03
N HIS A 102 14.52 5.53 -2.12
CA HIS A 102 15.84 4.90 -2.18
C HIS A 102 15.91 3.84 -3.28
N ARG A 103 14.90 2.97 -3.32
CA ARG A 103 14.77 1.84 -4.26
C ARG A 103 13.31 1.53 -4.53
N ILE A 104 13.08 0.83 -5.64
CA ILE A 104 11.76 0.37 -6.07
C ILE A 104 11.82 -1.13 -6.34
N GLY A 105 10.79 -1.84 -5.91
CA GLY A 105 10.71 -3.29 -6.01
C GLY A 105 9.29 -3.78 -6.21
N ILE A 106 9.17 -5.04 -6.61
CA ILE A 106 7.89 -5.76 -6.68
C ILE A 106 7.76 -6.66 -5.45
N VAL A 107 6.59 -6.67 -4.85
CA VAL A 107 6.25 -7.58 -3.75
C VAL A 107 6.16 -9.02 -4.29
N ASP A 108 6.86 -9.93 -3.64
CA ASP A 108 6.77 -11.37 -3.88
C ASP A 108 5.74 -11.97 -2.91
N ASN A 109 4.56 -12.30 -3.42
CA ASN A 109 3.47 -12.89 -2.62
C ASN A 109 3.59 -14.42 -2.47
N SER A 110 4.69 -15.04 -2.88
CA SER A 110 4.86 -16.51 -2.79
C SER A 110 4.84 -17.04 -1.35
N ALA A 111 5.19 -16.20 -0.38
CA ALA A 111 5.12 -16.52 1.04
C ALA A 111 3.88 -15.93 1.74
N TRP A 112 2.95 -15.32 1.00
CA TRP A 112 1.73 -14.74 1.58
C TRP A 112 0.80 -15.84 2.08
N SER A 113 0.27 -15.68 3.28
CA SER A 113 -0.59 -16.65 3.92
C SER A 113 -1.93 -16.01 4.26
N PHE A 114 -2.97 -16.41 3.54
CA PHE A 114 -4.33 -15.91 3.77
C PHE A 114 -4.83 -16.25 5.19
N GLU A 115 -4.40 -17.38 5.76
CA GLU A 115 -4.76 -17.73 7.13
C GLU A 115 -4.09 -16.79 8.15
N ASP A 116 -2.80 -16.48 7.94
CA ASP A 116 -2.09 -15.54 8.81
C ASP A 116 -2.66 -14.12 8.68
N GLU A 117 -3.03 -13.70 7.47
CA GLU A 117 -3.74 -12.44 7.23
C GLU A 117 -5.04 -12.38 8.02
N ARG A 118 -5.89 -13.43 7.94
CA ARG A 118 -7.15 -13.47 8.70
C ARG A 118 -6.94 -13.44 10.22
N ARG A 119 -5.88 -14.07 10.72
CA ARG A 119 -5.50 -14.03 12.15
C ARG A 119 -4.93 -12.68 12.60
N SER A 120 -4.55 -11.81 11.65
CA SER A 120 -3.92 -10.52 11.94
C SER A 120 -4.93 -9.38 12.17
N GLY A 121 -6.24 -9.64 12.09
CA GLY A 121 -7.28 -8.67 12.40
C GLY A 121 -7.52 -8.51 13.91
N VAL A 122 -8.79 -8.55 14.32
CA VAL A 122 -9.21 -8.42 15.72
C VAL A 122 -8.66 -9.55 16.60
N LEU A 123 -8.29 -10.70 16.05
CA LEU A 123 -7.69 -11.79 16.81
C LEU A 123 -6.23 -11.51 17.22
N LEU A 124 -5.56 -10.52 16.61
CA LEU A 124 -4.19 -10.15 16.98
C LEU A 124 -4.17 -9.24 18.21
N THR A 125 -4.42 -9.81 19.38
CA THR A 125 -4.50 -9.07 20.65
C THR A 125 -3.20 -8.35 21.01
N SER A 126 -2.04 -8.79 20.49
CA SER A 126 -0.76 -8.11 20.67
C SER A 126 -0.68 -6.71 20.01
N SER A 127 -1.57 -6.40 19.06
CA SER A 127 -1.64 -5.08 18.42
C SER A 127 -2.70 -4.17 19.06
N TYR A 128 -3.34 -4.59 20.15
CA TYR A 128 -4.44 -3.84 20.76
C TYR A 128 -3.96 -2.55 21.42
N THR A 129 -4.70 -1.48 21.17
CA THR A 129 -4.65 -0.24 21.95
C THR A 129 -5.43 -0.39 23.26
N ASP A 130 -5.30 0.57 24.19
CA ASP A 130 -6.10 0.58 25.42
C ASP A 130 -7.61 0.57 25.13
N ALA A 131 -8.05 1.29 24.08
CA ALA A 131 -9.44 1.31 23.64
C ALA A 131 -9.89 -0.06 23.08
N ASP A 132 -8.99 -0.78 22.41
CA ASP A 132 -9.29 -2.15 21.95
C ASP A 132 -9.42 -3.11 23.13
N TRP A 133 -8.56 -2.99 24.15
CA TRP A 133 -8.68 -3.77 25.38
C TRP A 133 -10.00 -3.50 26.10
N GLU A 134 -10.44 -2.25 26.18
CA GLU A 134 -11.75 -1.90 26.77
C GLU A 134 -12.94 -2.50 25.98
N ARG A 135 -12.81 -2.59 24.65
CA ARG A 135 -13.91 -3.01 23.77
C ARG A 135 -13.97 -4.51 23.53
N PHE A 136 -12.82 -5.18 23.50
CA PHE A 136 -12.68 -6.57 23.02
C PHE A 136 -11.87 -7.48 23.94
N GLY A 137 -11.22 -6.93 24.98
CA GLY A 137 -10.25 -7.65 25.80
C GLY A 137 -10.75 -9.00 26.26
N ASP A 138 -11.92 -9.07 26.88
CA ASP A 138 -12.44 -10.34 27.39
C ASP A 138 -13.00 -11.29 26.32
N THR A 139 -13.22 -10.81 25.08
CA THR A 139 -13.88 -11.57 24.01
C THR A 139 -12.92 -12.41 23.19
N PHE A 140 -11.74 -11.87 22.85
CA PHE A 140 -10.85 -12.48 21.85
C PHE A 140 -9.48 -12.95 22.39
N ILE A 141 -9.20 -12.85 23.69
CA ILE A 141 -7.89 -13.21 24.30
C ILE A 141 -7.37 -14.61 23.89
N ASP A 142 -8.25 -15.58 23.65
CA ASP A 142 -7.89 -16.93 23.21
C ASP A 142 -8.77 -17.43 22.04
N ALA A 143 -9.40 -16.50 21.30
CA ALA A 143 -10.26 -16.86 20.19
C ALA A 143 -9.46 -17.25 18.94
N ASP A 144 -10.04 -18.10 18.10
CA ASP A 144 -9.51 -18.50 16.81
C ASP A 144 -10.49 -18.20 15.67
N LEU A 145 -10.13 -18.59 14.45
CA LEU A 145 -10.95 -18.35 13.25
C LEU A 145 -12.28 -19.13 13.26
N ASP A 146 -12.41 -20.15 14.10
CA ASP A 146 -13.62 -20.95 14.21
C ASP A 146 -14.60 -20.45 15.28
N ASN A 147 -14.16 -19.47 16.08
CA ASN A 147 -14.95 -18.85 17.11
C ASN A 147 -16.20 -18.14 16.55
N GLU A 148 -17.36 -18.38 17.16
CA GLU A 148 -18.65 -17.82 16.72
C GLU A 148 -18.72 -16.29 16.88
N GLU A 149 -18.15 -15.76 17.96
CA GLU A 149 -18.05 -14.32 18.21
C GLU A 149 -17.16 -13.65 17.16
N PHE A 150 -16.07 -14.30 16.75
CA PHE A 150 -15.22 -13.80 15.66
C PHE A 150 -15.97 -13.79 14.33
N ARG A 151 -16.69 -14.87 13.98
CA ARG A 151 -17.50 -14.92 12.75
C ARG A 151 -18.60 -13.86 12.74
N ARG A 152 -19.23 -13.61 13.90
CA ARG A 152 -20.21 -12.52 14.05
C ARG A 152 -19.55 -11.16 13.86
N PHE A 153 -18.41 -10.93 14.51
CA PHE A 153 -17.64 -9.70 14.37
C PHE A 153 -17.22 -9.45 12.92
N GLU A 154 -16.68 -10.46 12.22
CA GLU A 154 -16.28 -10.34 10.81
C GLU A 154 -17.48 -9.97 9.93
N SER A 155 -18.67 -10.48 10.22
CA SER A 155 -19.90 -10.12 9.50
C SER A 155 -20.42 -8.72 9.81
N GLU A 156 -20.31 -8.25 11.06
CA GLU A 156 -20.89 -6.98 11.52
C GLU A 156 -19.91 -5.80 11.37
N HIS A 157 -18.61 -6.09 11.43
CA HIS A 157 -17.51 -5.13 11.46
C HIS A 157 -16.44 -5.41 10.41
N GLY A 158 -16.83 -6.00 9.27
CA GLY A 158 -15.90 -6.41 8.21
C GLY A 158 -14.95 -5.31 7.71
N VAL A 159 -15.38 -4.04 7.66
CA VAL A 159 -14.50 -2.92 7.28
C VAL A 159 -13.40 -2.69 8.33
N GLU A 160 -13.75 -2.68 9.62
CA GLU A 160 -12.80 -2.53 10.72
C GLU A 160 -11.81 -3.71 10.73
N GLU A 161 -12.33 -4.92 10.55
CA GLU A 161 -11.54 -6.14 10.48
C GLU A 161 -10.54 -6.13 9.33
N MET A 162 -10.98 -5.77 8.12
CA MET A 162 -10.11 -5.70 6.94
C MET A 162 -9.03 -4.62 7.10
N TYR A 163 -9.38 -3.45 7.64
CA TYR A 163 -8.38 -2.42 7.94
C TYR A 163 -7.33 -2.91 8.93
N ARG A 164 -7.73 -3.60 10.01
CA ARG A 164 -6.80 -4.21 10.98
C ARG A 164 -5.86 -5.20 10.29
N ARG A 165 -6.39 -6.09 9.45
CA ARG A 165 -5.58 -7.04 8.67
C ARG A 165 -4.56 -6.33 7.79
N ARG A 166 -4.96 -5.25 7.11
CA ARG A 166 -4.06 -4.46 6.26
C ARG A 166 -2.89 -3.87 7.07
N ILE A 167 -3.15 -3.23 8.20
CA ILE A 167 -2.07 -2.59 9.00
C ILE A 167 -1.21 -3.60 9.77
N ASN A 168 -1.76 -4.77 10.13
CA ASN A 168 -1.08 -5.77 10.96
C ASN A 168 -0.42 -6.90 10.16
N HIS A 169 -0.88 -7.15 8.93
CA HIS A 169 -0.32 -8.17 8.05
C HIS A 169 0.30 -7.55 6.80
N THR A 170 -0.50 -6.87 5.97
CA THR A 170 -0.07 -6.36 4.67
C THR A 170 1.06 -5.35 4.78
N PHE A 171 0.94 -4.35 5.68
CA PHE A 171 1.98 -3.36 5.86
C PHE A 171 3.31 -3.99 6.34
N PRO A 172 3.36 -4.77 7.44
CA PRO A 172 4.58 -5.45 7.86
C PRO A 172 5.15 -6.36 6.79
N TYR A 173 4.32 -7.07 6.03
CA TYR A 173 4.76 -7.92 4.92
C TYR A 173 5.55 -7.12 3.88
N PHE A 174 5.06 -5.93 3.51
CA PHE A 174 5.78 -5.01 2.62
C PHE A 174 7.04 -4.41 3.24
N GLN A 175 7.22 -4.43 4.56
CA GLN A 175 8.43 -3.89 5.18
C GLN A 175 9.61 -4.87 5.19
N GLU A 176 9.36 -6.16 4.95
CA GLU A 176 10.41 -7.17 4.96
C GLU A 176 11.09 -7.29 3.60
N ASP A 177 12.39 -6.98 3.54
CA ASP A 177 13.22 -7.09 2.33
C ASP A 177 13.14 -8.46 1.63
N LYS A 178 12.93 -9.54 2.40
CA LYS A 178 12.82 -10.90 1.85
C LYS A 178 11.55 -11.10 1.00
N ASN A 179 10.52 -10.27 1.19
CA ASN A 179 9.26 -10.32 0.47
C ASN A 179 9.25 -9.34 -0.71
N ILE A 180 10.38 -8.69 -1.03
CA ILE A 180 10.48 -7.72 -2.11
C ILE A 180 11.64 -8.06 -3.03
N ARG A 181 11.33 -8.23 -4.32
CA ARG A 181 12.35 -8.26 -5.37
C ARG A 181 12.64 -6.83 -5.83
N TRP A 182 13.67 -6.24 -5.23
CA TRP A 182 14.18 -4.93 -5.62
C TRP A 182 14.82 -4.98 -7.01
N PHE A 183 14.36 -4.12 -7.93
CA PHE A 183 14.89 -4.04 -9.30
C PHE A 183 15.58 -2.71 -9.62
N SER A 184 15.49 -1.71 -8.74
CA SER A 184 16.20 -0.43 -8.94
C SER A 184 16.59 0.24 -7.64
N ARG A 185 17.76 0.89 -7.63
CA ARG A 185 18.22 1.83 -6.60
C ARG A 185 18.23 3.25 -7.20
N CYS A 186 17.06 3.85 -7.34
CA CYS A 186 16.86 5.09 -8.09
C CYS A 186 17.28 6.36 -7.34
N ARG A 187 17.15 6.39 -6.01
CA ARG A 187 17.45 7.57 -5.16
C ARG A 187 16.79 8.86 -5.66
N PHE A 188 15.50 8.80 -6.00
CA PHE A 188 14.77 10.02 -6.32
C PHE A 188 14.62 10.88 -5.06
N GLU A 189 14.90 12.17 -5.17
CA GLU A 189 14.79 13.13 -4.06
C GLU A 189 13.82 14.25 -4.41
N PHE A 190 12.71 14.35 -3.70
CA PHE A 190 11.63 15.32 -3.93
C PHE A 190 11.60 16.38 -2.83
N SER A 191 11.16 17.60 -3.15
CA SER A 191 10.83 18.60 -2.14
C SER A 191 9.71 18.11 -1.24
N ARG A 192 9.85 18.29 0.09
CA ARG A 192 8.80 17.90 1.05
C ARG A 192 7.47 18.60 0.75
N ASP A 193 7.53 19.90 0.48
CA ASP A 193 6.34 20.70 0.17
C ASP A 193 5.63 20.29 -1.12
N GLU A 194 6.38 19.86 -2.15
CA GLU A 194 5.79 19.38 -3.41
C GLU A 194 5.20 17.98 -3.24
N TYR A 195 5.92 17.10 -2.55
CA TYR A 195 5.48 15.74 -2.28
C TYR A 195 4.19 15.71 -1.46
N ASP A 196 4.15 16.47 -0.34
CA ASP A 196 2.97 16.53 0.53
C ASP A 196 1.77 17.17 -0.17
N ARG A 197 1.99 18.15 -1.06
CA ARG A 197 0.91 18.71 -1.88
C ARG A 197 0.37 17.71 -2.88
N LEU A 198 1.24 16.92 -3.52
CA LEU A 198 0.82 15.86 -4.42
C LEU A 198 0.01 14.79 -3.68
N VAL A 199 0.53 14.29 -2.55
CA VAL A 199 -0.19 13.32 -1.70
C VAL A 199 -1.55 13.86 -1.29
N LYS A 200 -1.62 15.11 -0.80
CA LYS A 200 -2.91 15.73 -0.42
C LYS A 200 -3.87 15.86 -1.59
N SER A 201 -3.38 16.06 -2.82
CA SER A 201 -4.25 16.13 -4.00
C SER A 201 -4.88 14.79 -4.41
N CYS A 202 -4.32 13.67 -3.94
CA CYS A 202 -4.80 12.32 -4.21
C CYS A 202 -5.99 11.89 -3.34
N TYR A 203 -6.24 12.59 -2.22
CA TYR A 203 -7.32 12.30 -1.30
C TYR A 203 -8.19 13.54 -1.22
N GLY A 204 -9.43 13.46 -1.70
CA GLY A 204 -10.34 14.61 -1.73
C GLY A 204 -10.45 15.30 -0.37
N SER A 205 -10.36 16.63 -0.38
CA SER A 205 -10.70 17.52 0.74
C SER A 205 -12.20 17.54 1.00
#